data_AF-E6MHC0-F1
#
_entry.id   AF-E6MHC0-F1
#
_cell.length_a   1.000
_cell.length_b   1.000
_cell.length_c   1.000
_cell.angle_alpha   90.00
_cell.angle_beta   90.00
_cell.angle_gamma   90.00
#
_symmetry.space_group_name_H-M   'P 1'
#
loop_
_entity.id
_entity.type
_entity.pdbx_description
1 polymer ?
#
loop_
_entity_poly.entity_id
_entity_poly.type
_entity_poly.pdbx_seq_one_letter_code
_entity_poly.pdbx_strand_id
1 'polypeptide(L)' 'MYRALAKKYGSAFIEAGLYAHAGRVDHVHLTPESHVCLGQAMAKKVEVIFNT' A
#
# COMPACT_ATOMS: atom_id res chain seq x y z
N MET A 1 12.84 -6.10 -1.97
CA MET A 1 12.54 -7.48 -2.44
C MET A 1 11.22 -7.57 -3.21
N TYR A 2 10.07 -7.27 -2.63
CA TYR A 2 8.75 -7.42 -3.30
C TYR A 2 8.57 -6.62 -4.59
N ARG A 3 9.09 -5.39 -4.65
CA ARG A 3 9.10 -4.57 -5.89
C ARG A 3 9.77 -5.30 -7.07
N ALA A 4 10.89 -5.96 -6.82
CA ALA A 4 11.63 -6.71 -7.84
C ALA A 4 10.87 -7.97 -8.27
N LEU A 5 10.23 -8.67 -7.32
CA LEU A 5 9.39 -9.83 -7.63
C LEU A 5 8.17 -9.44 -8.48
N ALA A 6 7.46 -8.39 -8.11
CA ALA A 6 6.33 -7.91 -8.89
C ALA A 6 6.74 -7.55 -10.33
N LYS A 7 7.88 -6.89 -10.51
CA LYS A 7 8.47 -6.64 -11.83
C LYS A 7 8.77 -7.94 -12.58
N LYS A 8 9.37 -8.94 -11.91
CA LYS A 8 9.70 -10.24 -12.52
C LYS A 8 8.48 -11.00 -13.04
N TYR A 9 7.35 -10.90 -12.34
CA TYR A 9 6.12 -11.65 -12.66
C TYR A 9 5.04 -10.80 -13.33
N GLY A 10 5.35 -9.57 -13.76
CA GLY A 10 4.38 -8.69 -14.41
C GLY A 10 3.20 -8.27 -13.53
N SER A 11 3.36 -8.31 -12.21
CA SER A 11 2.33 -7.90 -11.25
C SER A 11 2.47 -6.42 -10.87
N ALA A 12 1.35 -5.78 -10.57
CA ALA A 12 1.38 -4.45 -9.98
C ALA A 12 1.95 -4.48 -8.56
N PHE A 13 2.60 -3.38 -8.14
CA PHE A 13 3.22 -3.25 -6.82
C PHE A 13 2.92 -1.89 -6.19
N ILE A 14 2.74 -1.91 -4.88
CA ILE A 14 2.66 -0.74 -4.00
C ILE A 14 3.41 -1.04 -2.70
N GLU A 15 4.06 -0.01 -2.15
CA GLU A 15 4.78 -0.08 -0.88
C GLU A 15 3.95 0.61 0.20
N ALA A 16 3.17 -0.18 0.95
CA ALA A 16 2.21 0.34 1.93
C ALA A 16 2.87 1.21 3.03
N GLY A 17 4.12 0.90 3.41
CA GLY A 17 4.86 1.65 4.42
C GLY A 17 5.19 3.11 4.05
N LEU A 18 5.01 3.51 2.79
CA LEU A 18 5.11 4.92 2.37
C LEU A 18 3.85 5.73 2.70
N TYR A 19 2.75 5.07 3.06
CA TYR A 19 1.44 5.70 3.25
C TYR A 19 0.84 5.44 4.63
N ALA A 20 1.33 4.42 5.34
CA ALA A 20 0.76 3.95 6.58
C ALA A 20 1.85 3.51 7.55
N HIS A 21 1.59 3.70 8.84
CA HIS A 21 2.47 3.29 9.92
C HIS A 21 1.71 2.48 10.98
N ALA A 22 2.40 1.53 11.60
CA ALA A 22 1.85 0.80 12.72
C ALA A 22 1.65 1.73 13.93
N GLY A 23 0.53 1.58 14.61
CA GLY A 23 0.21 2.27 15.85
C GLY A 23 1.11 1.82 17.00
N ARG A 24 1.26 2.68 18.00
CA ARG A 24 2.11 2.41 19.18
C ARG A 24 1.51 1.41 20.18
N VAL A 25 0.26 0.97 19.97
CA VAL A 25 -0.45 0.06 20.88
C VAL A 25 0.20 -1.33 20.86
N ASP A 26 0.50 -1.84 19.67
CA ASP A 26 1.11 -3.15 19.48
C ASP A 26 2.26 -3.15 18.47
N HIS A 27 2.52 -2.03 17.79
CA HIS A 27 3.53 -1.91 16.73
C HIS A 27 3.29 -2.84 15.53
N VAL A 28 2.07 -3.38 15.40
CA VAL A 28 1.67 -4.28 14.31
C VAL A 28 0.50 -3.69 13.53
N HIS A 29 -0.60 -3.35 14.20
CA HIS A 29 -1.80 -2.84 13.55
C HIS A 29 -1.68 -1.36 13.22
N LEU A 30 -2.45 -0.89 12.23
CA LEU A 30 -2.43 0.50 11.79
C LEU A 30 -3.26 1.40 12.73
N THR A 31 -2.93 2.69 12.73
CA THR A 31 -3.84 3.70 13.28
C THR A 31 -5.03 3.92 12.33
N PRO A 32 -6.16 4.48 12.81
CA PRO A 32 -7.29 4.84 11.95
C PRO A 32 -6.89 5.74 10.77
N GLU A 33 -6.01 6.72 10.99
CA GLU A 33 -5.52 7.63 9.96
C GLU A 33 -4.68 6.89 8.92
N SER A 34 -3.82 5.96 9.38
CA SER A 34 -3.01 5.11 8.50
C SER A 34 -3.88 4.20 7.62
N HIS A 35 -5.02 3.70 8.13
CA HIS A 35 -6.00 2.99 7.32
C HIS A 35 -6.57 3.85 6.19
N VAL A 36 -6.92 5.11 6.48
CA VAL A 36 -7.46 6.04 5.48
C VAL A 36 -6.42 6.36 4.41
N CYS A 37 -5.19 6.72 4.82
CA CYS A 37 -4.12 7.05 3.88
C CYS A 37 -3.77 5.87 2.98
N LEU A 38 -3.70 4.65 3.51
CA LEU A 38 -3.47 3.45 2.71
C LEU A 38 -4.61 3.19 1.73
N GLY A 39 -5.86 3.36 2.16
CA GLY A 39 -7.04 3.20 1.31
C GLY A 39 -7.03 4.15 0.11
N GLN A 40 -6.70 5.43 0.33
CA GLN A 40 -6.55 6.43 -0.74
C GLN A 40 -5.43 6.08 -1.72
N ALA A 41 -4.27 5.64 -1.20
CA ALA A 41 -3.14 5.22 -2.02
C ALA A 41 -3.49 3.98 -2.87
N MET A 42 -4.24 3.04 -2.30
CA MET A 42 -4.74 1.87 -3.02
C MET A 42 -5.72 2.25 -4.12
N ALA A 43 -6.69 3.12 -3.84
CA ALA A 43 -7.66 3.59 -4.84
C ALA A 43 -6.93 4.19 -6.06
N LYS A 44 -6.01 5.12 -5.83
CA LYS A 44 -5.18 5.72 -6.89
C LYS A 44 -4.36 4.69 -7.64
N LYS A 45 -3.86 3.65 -6.97
CA LYS A 45 -3.10 2.58 -7.61
C LYS A 45 -3.98 1.72 -8.52
N VAL A 46 -5.21 1.44 -8.12
CA VAL A 46 -6.21 0.71 -8.89
C VAL A 46 -6.56 1.49 -10.16
N GLU A 47 -6.81 2.80 -10.05
CA GLU A 47 -7.04 3.68 -11.21
C GLU A 47 -5.90 3.59 -12.24
N VAL A 48 -4.64 3.65 -11.79
CA VAL A 48 -3.47 3.51 -12.67
C VAL A 48 -3.36 2.12 -13.32
N ILE A 49 -3.78 1.05 -12.63
CA ILE A 49 -3.71 -0.32 -13.16
C ILE A 49 -4.77 -0.53 -14.24
N PHE A 50 -5.98 -0.02 -14.02
CA PHE A 50 -7.15 -0.32 -14.87
C PHE A 50 -7.57 0.84 -15.79
N ASN A 51 -6.89 1.99 -15.74
CA ASN A 51 -7.24 3.21 -16.48
C ASN A 51 -8.70 3.63 -16.26
N THR A 52 -9.19 3.52 -15.03
CA THR A 52 -10.54 3.93 -14.61
C THR A 52 -10.53 5.33 -14.04
#